data_AF-A0A417FM87-F1
#
_entry.id   AF-A0A417FM87-F1
#
_cell.length_a   1.000
_cell.length_b   1.000
_cell.length_c   1.000
_cell.angle_alpha   90.00
_cell.angle_beta   90.00
_cell.angle_gamma   90.00
#
_symmetry.space_group_name_H-M   'P 1'
#
loop_
_entity.id
_entity.type
_entity.pdbx_description
1 polymer ?
#
loop_
_entity_poly.entity_id
_entity_poly.type
_entity_poly.pdbx_seq_one_letter_code
_entity_poly.pdbx_strand_id
1 'polypeptide(L)'
;MDSKETFENAKQELYNVDTVIDIKHNPVISAFISSIKKVPIIGDLIDDSLECTLKDFQSKKQQQLLEVISNVPAGIVTPDMVNDVEFIMSFAKTRDAVNKVLNGDKVKYYGNLLVNGYLMEREKIATDEFEEYLELINSLSFRELEYLAFFQECAQRYHGRLIYQNWKEFCRVFENKFPNRNVYFVFKRLQRTGFISEVIETADVEGETLSLDINSIGFETESEFSRFNEIVLKKF
;
A
#
# COMPACT_ATOMS: atom_id res chain seq x y z
N MET A 1 17.41 42.01 -10.50
CA MET A 1 16.19 41.30 -10.07
C MET A 1 16.01 41.60 -8.60
N ASP A 2 14.93 42.30 -8.29
CA ASP A 2 14.72 42.98 -7.02
C ASP A 2 14.20 41.98 -5.98
N SER A 3 14.83 41.93 -4.81
CA SER A 3 14.49 41.05 -3.67
C SER A 3 13.00 41.11 -3.28
N LYS A 4 12.33 42.22 -3.58
CA LYS A 4 10.88 42.40 -3.41
C LYS A 4 10.04 41.52 -4.34
N GLU A 5 10.48 41.34 -5.58
CA GLU A 5 9.81 40.54 -6.60
C GLU A 5 9.93 39.04 -6.26
N THR A 6 11.06 38.63 -5.66
CA THR A 6 11.28 37.26 -5.18
C THR A 6 10.43 36.94 -3.94
N PHE A 7 10.28 37.91 -3.02
CA PHE A 7 9.44 37.75 -1.83
C PHE A 7 7.94 37.72 -2.16
N GLU A 8 7.47 38.59 -3.06
CA GLU A 8 6.07 38.57 -3.51
C GLU A 8 5.76 37.29 -4.30
N ASN A 9 6.68 36.78 -5.14
CA ASN A 9 6.48 35.49 -5.81
C ASN A 9 6.45 34.31 -4.82
N ALA A 10 7.32 34.29 -3.81
CA ALA A 10 7.27 33.27 -2.74
C ALA A 10 5.98 33.36 -1.92
N LYS A 11 5.46 34.58 -1.71
CA LYS A 11 4.16 34.82 -1.06
C LYS A 11 3.01 34.40 -1.95
N GLN A 12 3.08 34.61 -3.27
CA GLN A 12 2.11 34.14 -4.25
C GLN A 12 2.11 32.61 -4.34
N GLU A 13 3.27 31.96 -4.27
CA GLU A 13 3.40 30.50 -4.17
C GLU A 13 2.84 29.97 -2.84
N LEU A 14 3.06 30.65 -1.71
CA LEU A 14 2.42 30.33 -0.43
C LEU A 14 0.89 30.49 -0.47
N TYR A 15 0.39 31.56 -1.11
CA TYR A 15 -1.05 31.77 -1.33
C TYR A 15 -1.66 30.77 -2.33
N ASN A 16 -0.86 30.26 -3.28
CA ASN A 16 -1.25 29.21 -4.21
C ASN A 16 -1.25 27.82 -3.53
N VAL A 17 -0.39 27.58 -2.54
CA VAL A 17 -0.45 26.38 -1.68
C VAL A 17 -1.66 26.43 -0.74
N ASP A 18 -2.07 27.62 -0.30
CA ASP A 18 -3.29 27.82 0.49
C ASP A 18 -4.60 27.71 -0.32
N THR A 19 -4.53 27.61 -1.65
CA THR A 19 -5.73 27.52 -2.53
C THR A 19 -5.96 26.15 -3.20
N VAL A 20 -5.08 25.15 -3.00
CA VAL A 20 -5.24 23.80 -3.62
C VAL A 20 -5.92 22.78 -2.73
N ILE A 21 -6.39 23.13 -1.54
CA ILE A 21 -7.31 22.23 -0.85
C ILE A 21 -8.52 22.99 -0.33
N ASP A 22 -9.45 23.22 -1.25
CA ASP A 22 -10.88 23.41 -0.95
C ASP A 22 -11.40 22.07 -0.39
N ILE A 23 -11.05 21.82 0.88
CA ILE A 23 -11.23 20.56 1.59
C ILE A 23 -12.71 20.39 1.92
N LYS A 24 -13.46 19.69 1.08
CA LYS A 24 -14.58 18.87 1.58
C LYS A 24 -14.01 17.62 2.29
N HIS A 25 -13.40 17.78 3.47
CA HIS A 25 -12.85 16.66 4.23
C HIS A 25 -13.04 16.84 5.75
N ASN A 26 -12.86 15.73 6.47
CA ASN A 26 -13.05 15.60 7.91
C ASN A 26 -12.26 16.69 8.68
N PRO A 27 -12.92 17.55 9.49
CA PRO A 27 -12.27 18.69 10.15
C PRO A 27 -11.19 18.28 11.14
N VAL A 28 -11.30 17.08 11.75
CA VAL A 28 -10.31 16.55 12.70
C VAL A 28 -9.01 16.21 11.95
N ILE A 29 -9.13 15.56 10.80
CA ILE A 29 -7.97 15.23 9.95
C ILE A 29 -7.30 16.50 9.45
N SER A 30 -8.09 17.48 9.01
CA SER A 30 -7.59 18.78 8.55
C SER A 30 -6.79 19.50 9.64
N ALA A 31 -7.28 19.49 10.88
CA ALA A 31 -6.57 20.07 12.03
C ALA A 31 -5.26 19.32 12.33
N PHE A 32 -5.27 17.99 12.27
CA PHE A 32 -4.06 17.17 12.43
C PHE A 32 -3.02 17.48 11.35
N ILE A 33 -3.42 17.45 10.07
CA ILE A 33 -2.54 17.74 8.93
C ILE A 33 -1.90 19.14 9.06
N SER A 34 -2.70 20.13 9.47
CA SER A 34 -2.20 21.50 9.68
C SER A 34 -1.17 21.61 10.81
N SER A 35 -1.25 20.70 11.79
CA SER A 35 -0.30 20.65 12.91
C SER A 35 1.04 20.05 12.51
N ILE A 36 1.04 18.99 11.69
CA ILE A 36 2.27 18.34 11.22
C ILE A 36 3.01 19.13 10.14
N LYS A 37 2.31 19.92 9.31
CA LYS A 37 2.93 20.80 8.29
C LYS A 37 3.82 21.89 8.89
N LYS A 38 3.66 22.21 10.18
CA LYS A 38 4.47 23.21 10.90
C LYS A 38 5.82 22.68 11.41
N VAL A 39 6.06 21.37 11.30
CA VAL A 39 7.32 20.73 11.71
C VAL A 39 8.23 20.61 10.47
N PRO A 40 9.46 21.18 10.49
CA PRO A 40 10.41 21.05 9.38
C PRO A 40 10.65 19.59 9.04
N ILE A 41 10.63 19.27 7.74
CA ILE A 41 10.77 17.90 7.27
C ILE A 41 12.29 17.61 7.19
N ILE A 42 12.74 16.54 7.87
CA ILE A 42 14.13 16.09 7.80
C ILE A 42 14.45 15.76 6.34
N GLY A 43 15.17 16.66 5.67
CA GLY A 43 15.43 16.61 4.22
C GLY A 43 15.81 17.94 3.57
N ASP A 44 15.71 19.08 4.26
CA ASP A 44 16.00 20.44 3.74
C ASP A 44 17.50 20.72 3.45
N LEU A 45 18.31 19.72 3.10
CA LEU A 45 19.78 19.84 2.96
C LEU A 45 20.31 19.03 1.76
N ILE A 46 19.88 19.36 0.53
CA ILE A 46 20.55 18.89 -0.71
C ILE A 46 20.39 19.97 -1.79
N ASP A 47 21.49 20.63 -2.20
CA ASP A 47 21.53 21.75 -3.17
C ASP A 47 21.29 21.37 -4.66
N ASP A 48 20.65 22.31 -5.37
CA ASP A 48 20.58 22.61 -6.82
C ASP A 48 19.63 21.80 -7.74
N SER A 49 18.84 22.55 -8.54
CA SER A 49 18.10 22.28 -9.81
C SER A 49 17.44 20.90 -10.05
N LEU A 50 18.19 19.80 -9.92
CA LEU A 50 17.66 18.44 -9.80
C LEU A 50 16.80 18.29 -8.53
N GLU A 51 17.08 19.16 -7.55
CA GLU A 51 16.37 19.38 -6.31
C GLU A 51 14.88 19.67 -6.51
N CYS A 52 14.48 20.54 -7.45
CA CYS A 52 13.05 20.84 -7.65
C CYS A 52 12.27 19.60 -8.10
N THR A 53 12.79 18.83 -9.07
CA THR A 53 12.09 17.63 -9.56
C THR A 53 11.99 16.54 -8.49
N LEU A 54 13.06 16.36 -7.70
CA LEU A 54 13.07 15.40 -6.59
C LEU A 54 12.15 15.85 -5.45
N LYS A 55 12.17 17.14 -5.09
CA LYS A 55 11.26 17.74 -4.10
C LYS A 55 9.81 17.66 -4.56
N ASP A 56 9.52 17.93 -5.83
CA ASP A 56 8.18 17.82 -6.40
C ASP A 56 7.69 16.37 -6.37
N PHE A 57 8.55 15.41 -6.71
CA PHE A 57 8.21 13.99 -6.64
C PHE A 57 7.94 13.53 -5.20
N GLN A 58 8.78 13.94 -4.24
CA GLN A 58 8.57 13.64 -2.82
C GLN A 58 7.31 14.32 -2.29
N SER A 59 7.10 15.60 -2.62
CA SER A 59 5.92 16.38 -2.23
C SER A 59 4.65 15.76 -2.80
N LYS A 60 4.67 15.27 -4.05
CA LYS A 60 3.55 14.58 -4.68
C LYS A 60 3.21 13.28 -3.94
N LYS A 61 4.20 12.47 -3.56
CA LYS A 61 3.97 11.24 -2.77
C LYS A 61 3.39 11.55 -1.39
N GLN A 62 3.89 12.60 -0.74
CA GLN A 62 3.36 13.06 0.54
C GLN A 62 1.92 13.57 0.39
N GLN A 63 1.64 14.34 -0.65
CA GLN A 63 0.30 14.80 -0.97
C GLN A 63 -0.66 13.63 -1.23
N GLN A 64 -0.25 12.62 -2.00
CA GLN A 64 -1.03 11.41 -2.21
C GLN A 64 -1.35 10.67 -0.90
N LEU A 65 -0.38 10.59 0.02
CA LEU A 65 -0.60 10.00 1.34
C LEU A 65 -1.66 10.80 2.12
N LEU A 66 -1.52 12.13 2.15
CA LEU A 66 -2.47 13.02 2.82
C LEU A 66 -3.86 12.98 2.17
N GLU A 67 -3.96 12.85 0.85
CA GLU A 67 -5.22 12.70 0.12
C GLU A 67 -5.92 11.40 0.50
N VAL A 68 -5.19 10.28 0.60
CA VAL A 68 -5.77 9.01 1.08
C VAL A 68 -6.34 9.14 2.49
N ILE A 69 -5.59 9.78 3.40
CA ILE A 69 -6.03 10.01 4.78
C ILE A 69 -7.23 10.97 4.84
N SER A 70 -7.22 12.03 4.03
CA SER A 70 -8.29 13.03 4.05
C SER A 70 -9.61 12.49 3.52
N ASN A 71 -9.58 11.48 2.65
CA ASN A 71 -10.78 10.86 2.08
C ASN A 71 -11.64 10.07 3.08
N VAL A 72 -11.19 9.92 4.34
CA VAL A 72 -12.00 9.28 5.38
C VAL A 72 -13.27 10.11 5.62
N PRO A 73 -14.47 9.47 5.62
CA PRO A 73 -15.72 10.18 5.84
C PRO A 73 -15.73 11.07 7.10
N ALA A 74 -16.41 12.20 6.98
CA ALA A 74 -16.59 13.11 8.11
C ALA A 74 -17.40 12.42 9.22
N GLY A 75 -17.00 12.61 10.47
CA GLY A 75 -17.66 12.03 11.64
C GLY A 75 -17.09 10.69 12.12
N ILE A 76 -16.25 10.02 11.33
CA ILE A 76 -15.56 8.79 11.74
C ILE A 76 -14.34 9.10 12.62
N VAL A 77 -13.46 9.98 12.13
CA VAL A 77 -12.22 10.30 12.84
C VAL A 77 -12.46 11.23 14.03
N THR A 78 -12.01 10.81 15.20
CA THR A 78 -12.07 11.60 16.44
C THR A 78 -10.71 12.22 16.78
N PRO A 79 -10.68 13.30 17.59
CA PRO A 79 -9.41 13.86 18.07
C PRO A 79 -8.54 12.84 18.82
N ASP A 80 -9.16 11.91 19.55
CA ASP A 80 -8.43 10.88 20.29
C ASP A 80 -7.69 9.92 19.35
N MET A 81 -8.28 9.56 18.20
CA MET A 81 -7.62 8.73 17.19
C MET A 81 -6.36 9.37 16.62
N VAL A 82 -6.39 10.69 16.33
CA VAL A 82 -5.26 11.39 15.70
C VAL A 82 -4.21 11.88 16.70
N ASN A 83 -4.57 12.00 17.98
CA ASN A 83 -3.65 12.34 19.06
C ASN A 83 -3.08 11.10 19.76
N ASP A 84 -3.55 9.90 19.42
CA ASP A 84 -3.00 8.64 19.90
C ASP A 84 -1.52 8.49 19.53
N VAL A 85 -0.70 8.13 20.52
CA VAL A 85 0.76 8.06 20.35
C VAL A 85 1.13 7.00 19.30
N GLU A 86 0.44 5.85 19.28
CA GLU A 86 0.72 4.81 18.31
C GLU A 86 0.32 5.23 16.89
N PHE A 87 -0.79 5.97 16.73
CA PHE A 87 -1.14 6.57 15.43
C PHE A 87 -0.06 7.55 14.96
N ILE A 88 0.40 8.46 15.82
CA ILE A 88 1.43 9.45 15.47
C ILE A 88 2.73 8.76 15.06
N MET A 89 3.16 7.74 15.80
CA MET A 89 4.36 6.96 15.48
C MET A 89 4.20 6.17 14.17
N SER A 90 3.04 5.54 13.97
CA SER A 90 2.71 4.79 12.76
C SER A 90 2.65 5.70 11.52
N PHE A 91 2.09 6.89 11.66
CA PHE A 91 2.10 7.92 10.63
C PHE A 91 3.52 8.33 10.26
N ALA A 92 4.39 8.59 11.26
CA ALA A 92 5.78 8.94 11.02
C ALA A 92 6.55 7.82 10.27
N LYS A 93 6.42 6.56 10.73
CA LYS A 93 7.03 5.40 10.05
C LYS A 93 6.53 5.24 8.61
N THR A 94 5.24 5.43 8.40
CA THR A 94 4.63 5.37 7.06
C THR A 94 5.16 6.47 6.15
N ARG A 95 5.30 7.69 6.68
CA ARG A 95 5.85 8.83 5.96
C ARG A 95 7.27 8.54 5.47
N ASP A 96 8.09 7.96 6.32
CA ASP A 96 9.47 7.60 6.00
C ASP A 96 9.55 6.50 4.94
N ALA A 97 8.65 5.51 5.01
CA ALA A 97 8.52 4.48 3.97
C ALA A 97 8.10 5.09 2.62
N VAL A 98 7.13 6.01 2.62
CA VAL A 98 6.67 6.76 1.43
C VAL A 98 7.80 7.64 0.86
N ASN A 99 8.66 8.22 1.69
CA ASN A 99 9.81 8.97 1.19
C ASN A 99 10.78 8.09 0.40
N LYS A 100 10.99 6.85 0.86
CA LYS A 100 11.90 5.87 0.24
C LYS A 100 11.33 5.17 -0.99
N VAL A 101 10.00 5.08 -1.13
CA VAL A 101 9.40 4.34 -2.25
C VAL A 101 9.61 5.05 -3.59
N LEU A 102 10.08 4.31 -4.60
CA LEU A 102 10.29 4.85 -5.95
C LEU A 102 9.00 4.92 -6.76
N ASN A 103 8.07 3.99 -6.55
CA ASN A 103 6.80 3.97 -7.26
C ASN A 103 5.72 4.69 -6.44
N GLY A 104 5.29 5.87 -6.90
CA GLY A 104 4.25 6.68 -6.25
C GLY A 104 2.88 5.99 -6.17
N ASP A 105 2.53 5.10 -7.12
CA ASP A 105 1.25 4.38 -7.08
C ASP A 105 1.13 3.46 -5.87
N LYS A 106 2.27 3.10 -5.27
CA LYS A 106 2.33 2.28 -4.06
C LYS A 106 1.91 3.05 -2.80
N VAL A 107 1.92 4.38 -2.84
CA VAL A 107 1.49 5.27 -1.72
C VAL A 107 0.07 4.93 -1.25
N LYS A 108 -0.82 4.50 -2.15
CA LYS A 108 -2.18 4.08 -1.79
C LYS A 108 -2.20 2.95 -0.75
N TYR A 109 -1.27 1.99 -0.82
CA TYR A 109 -1.22 0.85 0.10
C TYR A 109 -0.73 1.27 1.50
N TYR A 110 0.23 2.20 1.54
CA TYR A 110 0.67 2.83 2.80
C TYR A 110 -0.45 3.64 3.45
N GLY A 111 -1.18 4.44 2.65
CA GLY A 111 -2.33 5.20 3.13
C GLY A 111 -3.47 4.29 3.61
N ASN A 112 -3.76 3.21 2.88
CA ASN A 112 -4.74 2.21 3.29
C ASN A 112 -4.36 1.61 4.65
N LEU A 113 -3.11 1.17 4.86
CA LEU A 113 -2.68 0.59 6.14
C LEU A 113 -2.95 1.55 7.32
N LEU A 114 -2.63 2.84 7.19
CA LEU A 114 -2.91 3.84 8.23
C LEU A 114 -4.41 4.05 8.45
N VAL A 115 -5.13 4.35 7.37
CA VAL A 115 -6.56 4.66 7.43
C VAL A 115 -7.32 3.48 7.99
N ASN A 116 -7.04 2.30 7.46
CA ASN A 116 -7.74 1.10 7.82
C ASN A 116 -7.36 0.57 9.19
N GLY A 117 -6.09 0.70 9.58
CA GLY A 117 -5.59 0.24 10.87
C GLY A 117 -5.99 1.15 12.04
N TYR A 118 -6.22 2.44 11.82
CA TYR A 118 -6.37 3.43 12.90
C TYR A 118 -7.56 4.38 12.79
N LEU A 119 -8.04 4.70 11.59
CA LEU A 119 -8.98 5.81 11.37
C LEU A 119 -10.38 5.37 10.93
N MET A 120 -10.67 4.07 11.01
CA MET A 120 -11.98 3.48 10.73
C MET A 120 -12.67 3.06 12.03
N GLU A 121 -13.99 2.89 12.02
CA GLU A 121 -14.80 2.51 13.21
C GLU A 121 -14.52 1.10 13.75
N ARG A 122 -13.61 0.35 13.12
CA ARG A 122 -13.22 -1.01 13.54
C ARG A 122 -12.15 -0.97 14.63
N GLU A 123 -11.94 -2.13 15.24
CA GLU A 123 -10.83 -2.32 16.17
C GLU A 123 -9.50 -1.95 15.52
N LYS A 124 -8.75 -1.13 16.25
CA LYS A 124 -7.41 -0.69 15.88
C LYS A 124 -6.50 -1.92 15.72
N ILE A 125 -5.70 -1.90 14.67
CA ILE A 125 -4.69 -2.93 14.41
C ILE A 125 -3.63 -2.94 15.53
N ALA A 126 -3.13 -4.11 15.91
CA ALA A 126 -2.03 -4.19 16.86
C ALA A 126 -0.76 -3.53 16.29
N THR A 127 0.10 -2.96 17.15
CA THR A 127 1.32 -2.28 16.71
C THR A 127 2.25 -3.22 15.94
N ASP A 128 2.44 -4.45 16.44
CA ASP A 128 3.32 -5.44 15.79
C ASP A 128 2.77 -5.85 14.41
N GLU A 129 1.46 -6.06 14.30
CA GLU A 129 0.78 -6.38 13.03
C GLU A 129 0.90 -5.22 12.02
N PHE A 130 0.84 -3.97 12.48
CA PHE A 130 1.09 -2.80 11.64
C PHE A 130 2.53 -2.80 11.09
N GLU A 131 3.53 -3.11 11.93
CA GLU A 131 4.93 -3.15 11.52
C GLU A 131 5.20 -4.28 10.52
N GLU A 132 4.62 -5.45 10.75
CA GLU A 132 4.67 -6.58 9.82
C GLU A 132 4.08 -6.20 8.45
N TYR A 133 2.91 -5.57 8.44
CA TYR A 133 2.26 -5.15 7.20
C TYR A 133 3.03 -4.04 6.49
N LEU A 134 3.60 -3.09 7.23
CA LEU A 134 4.44 -2.04 6.66
C LEU A 134 5.68 -2.66 5.99
N GLU A 135 6.30 -3.67 6.61
CA GLU A 135 7.47 -4.35 6.06
C GLU A 135 7.12 -5.21 4.82
N LEU A 136 5.97 -5.88 4.83
CA LEU A 136 5.44 -6.57 3.65
C LEU A 136 5.17 -5.59 2.50
N ILE A 137 4.53 -4.45 2.79
CA ILE A 137 4.36 -3.40 1.77
C ILE A 137 5.74 -2.99 1.26
N ASN A 138 6.71 -2.66 2.11
CA ASN A 138 8.05 -2.25 1.70
C ASN A 138 8.74 -3.26 0.77
N SER A 139 8.70 -4.54 1.13
CA SER A 139 9.42 -5.63 0.45
C SER A 139 8.77 -6.10 -0.86
N LEU A 140 7.47 -5.89 -1.02
CA LEU A 140 6.73 -6.25 -2.25
C LEU A 140 6.80 -5.14 -3.28
N SER A 141 7.00 -5.48 -4.56
CA SER A 141 6.82 -4.52 -5.64
C SER A 141 5.35 -4.09 -5.76
N PHE A 142 5.11 -2.93 -6.37
CA PHE A 142 3.75 -2.49 -6.69
C PHE A 142 2.98 -3.57 -7.48
N ARG A 143 3.65 -4.24 -8.42
CA ARG A 143 3.08 -5.33 -9.21
C ARG A 143 2.69 -6.54 -8.34
N GLU A 144 3.54 -6.93 -7.38
CA GLU A 144 3.23 -8.03 -6.46
C GLU A 144 1.99 -7.73 -5.61
N LEU A 145 1.81 -6.48 -5.15
CA LEU A 145 0.59 -6.06 -4.44
C LEU A 145 -0.64 -6.13 -5.35
N GLU A 146 -0.53 -5.69 -6.60
CA GLU A 146 -1.61 -5.82 -7.60
C GLU A 146 -1.93 -7.29 -7.93
N TYR A 147 -0.93 -8.18 -7.91
CA TYR A 147 -1.13 -9.63 -8.13
C TYR A 147 -1.89 -10.27 -6.98
N LEU A 148 -1.52 -9.95 -5.74
CA LEU A 148 -2.25 -10.40 -4.56
C LEU A 148 -3.70 -9.91 -4.60
N ALA A 149 -3.91 -8.62 -4.84
CA ALA A 149 -5.27 -8.05 -4.93
C ALA A 149 -6.11 -8.75 -6.01
N PHE A 150 -5.53 -8.99 -7.19
CA PHE A 150 -6.23 -9.67 -8.27
C PHE A 150 -6.49 -11.16 -8.00
N PHE A 151 -5.51 -11.86 -7.41
CA PHE A 151 -5.69 -13.25 -7.00
C PHE A 151 -6.83 -13.37 -6.00
N GLN A 152 -6.88 -12.50 -5.00
CA GLN A 152 -7.94 -12.49 -3.99
C GLN A 152 -9.32 -12.29 -4.61
N GLU A 153 -9.47 -11.36 -5.55
CA GLU A 153 -10.73 -11.11 -6.26
C GLU A 153 -11.22 -12.36 -7.02
N CYS A 154 -10.31 -13.10 -7.63
CA CYS A 154 -10.62 -14.32 -8.37
C CYS A 154 -10.88 -15.51 -7.43
N ALA A 155 -10.02 -15.70 -6.43
CA ALA A 155 -10.06 -16.83 -5.51
C ALA A 155 -11.29 -16.80 -4.59
N GLN A 156 -11.81 -15.62 -4.23
CA GLN A 156 -13.04 -15.49 -3.44
C GLN A 156 -14.24 -16.20 -4.08
N ARG A 157 -14.30 -16.29 -5.42
CA ARG A 157 -15.36 -17.02 -6.14
C ARG A 157 -15.29 -18.54 -5.95
N TYR A 158 -14.17 -19.03 -5.43
CA TYR A 158 -13.85 -20.44 -5.25
C TYR A 158 -13.33 -20.72 -3.84
N HIS A 159 -13.85 -19.99 -2.83
CA HIS A 159 -13.50 -20.17 -1.41
C HIS A 159 -11.99 -20.11 -1.12
N GLY A 160 -11.28 -19.20 -1.81
CA GLY A 160 -9.85 -19.01 -1.62
C GLY A 160 -8.96 -19.98 -2.40
N ARG A 161 -9.53 -20.92 -3.19
CA ARG A 161 -8.78 -22.00 -3.83
C ARG A 161 -8.90 -22.01 -5.35
N LEU A 162 -7.79 -21.76 -6.04
CA LEU A 162 -7.70 -21.79 -7.51
C LEU A 162 -6.82 -22.96 -7.94
N ILE A 163 -7.47 -24.08 -8.29
CA ILE A 163 -6.80 -25.32 -8.71
C ILE A 163 -7.36 -25.85 -10.05
N TYR A 164 -6.62 -26.74 -10.70
CA TYR A 164 -6.98 -27.41 -11.96
C TYR A 164 -7.51 -26.44 -13.03
N GLN A 165 -8.78 -26.57 -13.42
CA GLN A 165 -9.40 -25.74 -14.46
C GLN A 165 -9.56 -24.28 -14.02
N ASN A 166 -9.83 -24.04 -12.73
CA ASN A 166 -9.93 -22.68 -12.19
C ASN A 166 -8.56 -22.00 -12.18
N TRP A 167 -7.49 -22.76 -11.91
CA TRP A 167 -6.12 -22.27 -12.04
C TRP A 167 -5.76 -21.94 -13.49
N LYS A 168 -6.08 -22.83 -14.44
CA LYS A 168 -5.83 -22.59 -15.87
C LYS A 168 -6.56 -21.34 -16.38
N GLU A 169 -7.82 -21.17 -15.99
CA GLU A 169 -8.61 -19.99 -16.37
C GLU A 169 -8.05 -18.73 -15.73
N PHE A 170 -7.68 -18.79 -14.44
CA PHE A 170 -7.02 -17.69 -13.77
C PHE A 170 -5.72 -17.29 -14.48
N CYS A 171 -4.86 -18.25 -14.85
CA CYS A 171 -3.63 -17.99 -15.59
C CYS A 171 -3.91 -17.23 -16.90
N ARG A 172 -4.92 -17.65 -17.66
CA ARG A 172 -5.32 -16.97 -18.91
C ARG A 172 -5.73 -15.52 -18.67
N VAL A 173 -6.56 -15.26 -17.66
CA VAL A 173 -7.00 -13.89 -17.35
C VAL A 173 -5.86 -13.06 -16.77
N PHE A 174 -5.01 -13.67 -15.94
CA PHE A 174 -3.83 -13.03 -15.36
C PHE A 174 -2.85 -12.58 -16.44
N GLU A 175 -2.51 -13.43 -17.41
CA GLU A 175 -1.57 -13.12 -18.49
C GLU A 175 -2.10 -12.01 -19.41
N ASN A 176 -3.42 -11.97 -19.63
CA ASN A 176 -4.07 -10.88 -20.35
C ASN A 176 -3.98 -9.54 -19.60
N LYS A 177 -4.15 -9.55 -18.27
CA LYS A 177 -4.09 -8.34 -17.44
C LYS A 177 -2.66 -7.90 -17.16
N PHE A 178 -1.73 -8.84 -17.02
CA PHE A 178 -0.35 -8.64 -16.61
C PHE A 178 0.62 -9.34 -17.57
N PRO A 179 0.78 -8.82 -18.79
CA PRO A 179 1.58 -9.47 -19.82
C PRO A 179 3.06 -9.59 -19.42
N ASN A 180 3.76 -10.53 -20.07
CA ASN A 180 5.18 -10.81 -19.88
C ASN A 180 5.54 -11.29 -18.46
N ARG A 181 4.67 -12.10 -17.86
CA ARG A 181 4.90 -12.73 -16.55
C ARG A 181 4.51 -14.19 -16.61
N ASN A 182 5.39 -15.04 -16.10
CA ASN A 182 5.07 -16.44 -15.87
C ASN A 182 4.26 -16.54 -14.57
N VAL A 183 2.99 -16.93 -14.67
CA VAL A 183 2.05 -16.96 -13.54
C VAL A 183 2.58 -17.86 -12.42
N TYR A 184 3.01 -19.08 -12.76
CA TYR A 184 3.52 -20.02 -11.77
C TYR A 184 4.67 -19.45 -10.95
N PHE A 185 5.71 -18.89 -11.57
CA PHE A 185 6.85 -18.33 -10.82
C PHE A 185 6.48 -17.07 -10.01
N VAL A 186 5.51 -16.28 -10.46
CA VAL A 186 4.98 -15.16 -9.68
C VAL A 186 4.36 -15.66 -8.38
N PHE A 187 3.45 -16.63 -8.46
CA PHE A 187 2.75 -17.14 -7.29
C PHE A 187 3.66 -18.01 -6.40
N LYS A 188 4.60 -18.76 -6.99
CA LYS A 188 5.65 -19.45 -6.24
C LYS A 188 6.48 -18.49 -5.39
N ARG A 189 6.88 -17.34 -5.96
CA ARG A 189 7.61 -16.29 -5.22
C ARG A 189 6.74 -15.64 -4.14
N LEU A 190 5.47 -15.40 -4.43
CA LEU A 190 4.54 -14.77 -3.49
C LEU A 190 4.23 -15.66 -2.26
N GLN A 191 4.48 -16.97 -2.31
CA GLN A 191 4.40 -17.83 -1.11
C GLN A 191 5.28 -17.33 0.05
N ARG A 192 6.36 -16.58 -0.22
CA ARG A 192 7.22 -15.99 0.82
C ARG A 192 6.49 -15.02 1.76
N THR A 193 5.29 -14.57 1.37
CA THR A 193 4.44 -13.70 2.19
C THR A 193 3.64 -14.46 3.24
N GLY A 194 3.52 -15.79 3.10
CA GLY A 194 2.60 -16.59 3.91
C GLY A 194 1.13 -16.38 3.58
N PHE A 195 0.78 -15.63 2.52
CA PHE A 195 -0.60 -15.37 2.13
C PHE A 195 -1.19 -16.39 1.17
N ILE A 196 -0.33 -17.14 0.49
CA ILE A 196 -0.73 -18.13 -0.49
C ILE A 196 0.13 -19.37 -0.37
N SER A 197 -0.49 -20.50 -0.63
CA SER A 197 0.17 -21.80 -0.67
C SER A 197 -0.06 -22.49 -1.99
N GLU A 198 1.00 -23.14 -2.47
CA GLU A 198 0.93 -23.99 -3.64
C GLU A 198 0.21 -25.30 -3.27
N VAL A 199 -0.74 -25.69 -4.10
CA VAL A 199 -1.41 -26.98 -4.00
C VAL A 199 -0.71 -27.94 -4.95
N ILE A 200 -0.18 -29.02 -4.40
CA ILE A 200 0.56 -30.06 -5.10
C ILE A 200 -0.25 -31.35 -5.06
N GLU A 201 -0.26 -32.08 -6.16
CA GLU A 201 -0.75 -33.45 -6.21
C GLU A 201 0.43 -34.41 -6.35
N THR A 202 0.51 -35.41 -5.47
CA THR A 202 1.48 -36.50 -5.58
C THR A 202 0.82 -37.66 -6.31
N ALA A 203 1.40 -38.10 -7.42
CA ALA A 203 1.00 -39.36 -8.04
C ALA A 203 1.57 -40.54 -7.22
N ASP A 204 0.75 -41.55 -6.94
CA ASP A 204 1.23 -42.83 -6.43
C ASP A 204 2.08 -43.51 -7.52
N VAL A 205 3.38 -43.59 -7.29
CA VAL A 205 4.30 -44.30 -8.20
C VAL A 205 4.37 -45.77 -7.75
N GLU A 206 3.51 -46.63 -8.30
CA GLU A 206 3.74 -48.08 -8.26
C GLU A 206 4.91 -48.44 -9.20
N GLY A 207 6.15 -48.38 -8.69
CA GLY A 207 7.33 -48.84 -9.43
C GLY A 207 8.66 -48.33 -8.85
N GLU A 208 9.71 -49.17 -8.90
CA GLU A 208 11.02 -49.04 -8.24
C GLU A 208 11.90 -47.82 -8.61
N THR A 209 11.33 -46.76 -9.17
CA THR A 209 12.01 -45.47 -9.43
C THR A 209 11.30 -44.35 -8.68
N LEU A 210 11.83 -44.00 -7.51
CA LEU A 210 11.37 -42.91 -6.63
C LEU A 210 11.66 -41.52 -7.25
N SER A 211 11.00 -41.18 -8.35
CA SER A 211 10.79 -39.81 -8.80
C SER A 211 9.34 -39.45 -8.53
N LEU A 212 9.07 -38.78 -7.41
CA LEU A 212 7.77 -38.17 -7.17
C LEU A 212 7.64 -36.99 -8.14
N ASP A 213 6.89 -37.16 -9.23
CA ASP A 213 6.52 -36.04 -10.10
C ASP A 213 5.56 -35.12 -9.36
N ILE A 214 6.12 -34.15 -8.63
CA ILE A 214 5.40 -33.09 -7.92
C ILE A 214 4.87 -32.11 -8.97
N ASN A 215 3.58 -32.22 -9.31
CA ASN A 215 2.92 -31.30 -10.23
C ASN A 215 2.08 -30.29 -9.45
N SER A 216 2.42 -29.02 -9.61
CA SER A 216 1.59 -27.90 -9.15
C SER A 216 0.22 -27.95 -9.83
N ILE A 217 -0.85 -28.01 -9.04
CA ILE A 217 -2.21 -27.97 -9.57
C ILE A 217 -2.87 -26.59 -9.38
N GLY A 218 -2.21 -25.69 -8.65
CA GLY A 218 -2.67 -24.31 -8.45
C GLY A 218 -2.25 -23.74 -7.10
N PHE A 219 -2.97 -22.73 -6.62
CA PHE A 219 -2.68 -22.04 -5.37
C PHE A 219 -3.97 -21.79 -4.57
N GLU A 220 -3.82 -21.68 -3.25
CA GLU A 220 -4.88 -21.30 -2.34
C GLU A 220 -4.44 -20.21 -1.36
N THR A 221 -5.40 -19.47 -0.82
CA THR A 221 -5.17 -18.40 0.15
C THR A 221 -5.02 -18.96 1.56
N GLU A 222 -4.07 -18.41 2.30
CA GLU A 222 -3.93 -18.65 3.73
C GLU A 222 -4.83 -17.73 4.55
N SER A 223 -5.10 -18.11 5.81
CA SER A 223 -6.01 -17.38 6.70
C SER A 223 -5.60 -15.91 6.91
N GLU A 224 -4.30 -15.65 7.09
CA GLU A 224 -3.72 -14.32 7.28
C GLU A 224 -3.98 -13.37 6.09
N PHE A 225 -4.18 -13.91 4.89
CA PHE A 225 -4.34 -13.08 3.71
C PHE A 225 -5.63 -12.27 3.72
N SER A 226 -6.69 -12.77 4.35
CA SER A 226 -7.97 -12.06 4.44
C SER A 226 -7.81 -10.73 5.18
N ARG A 227 -7.06 -10.75 6.29
CA ARG A 227 -6.81 -9.58 7.14
C ARG A 227 -5.94 -8.55 6.43
N PHE A 228 -4.84 -8.99 5.82
CA PHE A 228 -3.99 -8.12 5.02
C PHE A 228 -4.75 -7.50 3.83
N ASN A 229 -5.59 -8.28 3.16
CA ASN A 229 -6.41 -7.76 2.06
C ASN A 229 -7.39 -6.69 2.53
N GLU A 230 -8.02 -6.86 3.69
CA GLU A 230 -8.95 -5.88 4.26
C GLU A 230 -8.24 -4.58 4.65
N ILE A 231 -7.07 -4.67 5.27
CA ILE A 231 -6.35 -3.52 5.80
C ILE A 231 -5.53 -2.80 4.72
N VAL A 232 -4.88 -3.54 3.83
CA VAL A 232 -3.88 -2.98 2.92
C VAL A 232 -4.40 -2.89 1.49
N LEU A 233 -4.95 -3.98 0.95
CA LEU A 233 -5.25 -4.07 -0.49
C LEU A 233 -6.57 -3.40 -0.89
N LYS A 234 -7.60 -3.48 -0.03
CA LYS A 234 -8.90 -2.85 -0.29
C LYS A 234 -8.93 -1.41 0.23
N LYS A 235 -9.48 -0.52 -0.60
CA LYS A 235 -9.89 0.82 -0.18
C LYS A 235 -11.30 0.74 0.43
N PHE A 236 -11.50 1.46 1.54
CA PHE A 236 -12.82 1.82 2.06
C PHE A 236 -13.13 3.27 1.66
#